data_AF-A0A563CN23-F1
#
_entry.id   AF-A0A563CN23-F1
#
_cell.length_a   1.000
_cell.length_b   1.000
_cell.length_c   1.000
_cell.angle_alpha   90.00
_cell.angle_beta   90.00
_cell.angle_gamma   90.00
#
_symmetry.space_group_name_H-M   'P 1'
#
loop_
_entity.id
_entity.type
_entity.pdbx_description
1 polymer ?
#
loop_
_entity_poly.entity_id
_entity_poly.type
_entity_poly.pdbx_seq_one_letter_code
_entity_poly.pdbx_strand_id
1 'polypeptide(L)' 'MITRLTVRGIIYNPQTDSVFVQKLKKLQGNNWYLPGGKVENKESLISALKREIFEECG' A
#
# COMPACT_ATOMS: atom_id res chain seq x y z
N MET A 1 6.28 5.27 -22.53
CA MET A 1 6.07 4.52 -21.27
C MET A 1 5.94 5.56 -20.16
N ILE A 2 4.81 5.62 -19.46
CA ILE A 2 4.61 6.61 -18.38
C ILE A 2 5.04 5.94 -17.07
N THR A 3 6.08 6.47 -16.44
CA THR A 3 6.50 6.02 -15.10
C THR A 3 5.48 6.52 -14.08
N ARG A 4 4.99 5.63 -13.21
CA ARG A 4 4.16 5.99 -12.06
C ARG A 4 4.99 5.83 -10.78
N LEU A 5 5.00 6.86 -9.95
CA LEU A 5 5.58 6.80 -8.61
C LEU A 5 4.53 6.21 -7.65
N THR A 6 4.92 5.19 -6.90
CA THR A 6 4.06 4.50 -5.94
C THR A 6 4.78 4.33 -4.60
N VAL A 7 4.00 4.13 -3.55
CA VAL A 7 4.47 3.82 -2.21
C VAL A 7 3.85 2.51 -1.73
N ARG A 8 4.55 1.78 -0.87
CA ARG A 8 4.07 0.54 -0.24
C ARG A 8 4.51 0.50 1.21
N GLY A 9 3.62 0.05 2.09
CA GLY A 9 3.91 -0.12 3.50
C GLY A 9 4.05 -1.59 3.87
N ILE A 10 5.03 -1.89 4.73
CA ILE A 10 5.12 -3.18 5.43
C ILE A 10 4.45 -3.00 6.79
N ILE A 11 3.34 -3.68 7.00
CA ILE A 11 2.66 -3.72 8.30
C ILE A 11 3.17 -4.94 9.03
N TYR A 12 4.01 -4.72 10.04
CA TYR A 12 4.63 -5.78 10.85
C TYR A 12 4.01 -5.82 12.24
N ASN A 13 3.58 -7.01 12.66
CA ASN A 13 3.16 -7.27 14.03
C ASN A 13 4.29 -7.99 14.80
N PRO A 14 4.98 -7.30 15.73
CA PRO A 14 6.08 -7.89 16.48
C PRO A 14 5.63 -8.93 17.52
N GLN A 15 4.36 -8.94 17.90
CA GLN A 15 3.85 -9.92 18.88
C GLN A 15 3.70 -11.31 18.27
N THR A 16 3.43 -11.37 16.97
CA THR A 16 3.21 -12.61 16.22
C THR A 16 4.28 -12.89 15.18
N ASP A 17 5.31 -12.04 15.09
CA ASP A 17 6.37 -12.08 14.08
C ASP A 17 5.82 -12.23 12.64
N SER A 18 4.80 -11.43 12.30
CA SER A 18 4.07 -11.58 11.04
C SER A 18 3.96 -10.27 10.27
N VAL A 19 4.06 -10.36 8.94
CA VAL A 19 3.77 -9.26 8.01
C VAL A 19 2.37 -9.44 7.43
N PHE A 20 1.58 -8.37 7.43
CA PHE A 20 0.25 -8.36 6.81
C PHE A 20 0.29 -7.87 5.37
N VAL A 21 -0.53 -8.52 4.54
CA VAL A 21 -0.73 -8.24 3.11
C VAL A 21 -2.23 -8.23 2.82
N GLN A 22 -2.63 -7.57 1.74
CA GLN A 22 -4.02 -7.45 1.32
C GLN A 22 -4.27 -8.06 -0.06
N LYS A 23 -5.53 -8.41 -0.33
CA LYS A 23 -5.98 -8.70 -1.69
C LYS A 23 -6.46 -7.41 -2.35
N LEU A 24 -5.98 -7.14 -3.56
CA LEU A 24 -6.43 -5.98 -4.33
C LEU A 24 -7.81 -6.25 -4.94
N LYS A 25 -8.85 -5.60 -4.42
CA LYS A 25 -10.26 -5.78 -4.87
C LYS A 25 -10.47 -5.54 -6.36
N LYS A 26 -9.66 -4.67 -6.99
CA LYS A 26 -9.82 -4.23 -8.39
C LYS A 26 -9.01 -5.03 -9.41
N LEU A 27 -8.07 -5.88 -8.99
CA LEU A 27 -7.30 -6.72 -9.90
C LEU A 27 -7.89 -8.12 -9.88
N GLN A 28 -8.30 -8.62 -11.05
CA GLN A 28 -8.67 -10.03 -11.18
C GLN A 28 -7.41 -10.87 -10.97
N GLY A 29 -7.31 -11.52 -9.82
CA GLY A 29 -6.19 -12.36 -9.44
C GLY A 29 -6.17 -12.59 -7.93
N ASN A 30 -5.98 -13.83 -7.51
CA ASN A 30 -5.86 -14.20 -6.09
C ASN A 30 -4.50 -13.80 -5.49
N ASN A 31 -3.91 -12.71 -5.97
CA ASN A 31 -2.58 -12.28 -5.57
C ASN A 31 -2.66 -11.42 -4.30
N TRP A 32 -1.68 -11.62 -3.43
CA TRP A 32 -1.48 -10.85 -2.21
C TRP A 32 -0.45 -9.74 -2.47
N TYR A 33 -0.72 -8.55 -1.93
CA TYR A 33 0.12 -7.37 -2.12
C TYR A 33 0.31 -6.63 -0.80
N LEU A 34 1.42 -5.89 -0.71
CA LEU A 34 1.55 -4.87 0.32
C LEU A 34 0.53 -3.74 0.05
N PRO A 35 -0.07 -3.17 1.11
CA PRO A 35 -0.94 -2.00 0.98
C PRO A 35 -0.14 -0.79 0.50
N GLY A 36 -0.81 0.11 -0.20
CA GLY A 36 -0.25 1.31 -0.77
C GLY A 36 -0.68 1.54 -2.21
N GLY A 37 -0.49 2.77 -2.69
CA GLY A 37 -0.95 3.16 -4.01
C GLY A 37 -0.07 4.22 -4.66
N LYS A 38 -0.71 5.10 -5.41
CA LYS A 38 -0.06 6.09 -6.26
C LYS A 38 0.26 7.34 -5.43
N VAL A 39 1.43 7.91 -5.66
CA VAL A 39 1.74 9.24 -5.12
C VAL A 39 1.02 10.28 -5.97
N GLU A 40 0.17 11.09 -5.35
CA GLU A 40 -0.55 12.14 -6.05
C GLU A 40 0.33 13.38 -6.32
N ASN A 41 -0.10 14.21 -7.26
CA ASN A 41 0.70 15.36 -7.67
C ASN A 41 0.94 16.31 -6.48
N LYS A 42 2.20 16.70 -6.26
CA LYS A 42 2.66 17.54 -5.13
C LYS A 42 2.50 16.90 -3.74
N GLU A 43 2.18 15.60 -3.66
CA GLU A 43 2.12 14.86 -2.41
C GLU A 43 3.52 14.36 -2.00
N SER A 44 3.86 14.44 -0.71
CA SER A 44 5.10 13.83 -0.22
C SER A 44 4.97 12.31 -0.15
N LEU A 45 6.07 11.58 -0.27
CA LEU A 45 6.06 10.11 -0.17
C LEU A 45 5.45 9.61 1.16
N ILE A 46 5.75 10.29 2.27
CA ILE A 46 5.23 9.91 3.60
C ILE A 46 3.73 10.23 3.71
N SER A 47 3.28 11.37 3.18
CA SER A 47 1.85 11.71 3.15
C SER A 47 1.06 10.71 2.32
N ALA A 48 1.56 10.38 1.13
CA ALA A 48 0.98 9.36 0.25
C ALA A 48 0.90 8.01 0.96
N LEU A 49 1.98 7.59 1.63
CA LEU A 49 2.01 6.31 2.32
C LEU A 49 0.96 6.28 3.44
N LYS A 50 0.88 7.31 4.28
CA LYS A 50 -0.12 7.37 5.36
C LYS A 50 -1.55 7.34 4.83
N ARG A 51 -1.84 8.13 3.79
CA ARG A 51 -3.16 8.19 3.15
C ARG A 51 -3.57 6.83 2.59
N GLU A 52 -2.70 6.22 1.79
CA GLU A 52 -2.99 4.94 1.13
C GLU A 52 -3.16 3.80 2.14
N ILE A 53 -2.33 3.74 3.19
CA ILE A 53 -2.50 2.74 4.26
C ILE A 53 -3.86 2.91 4.95
N PHE A 54 -4.26 4.15 5.26
CA PHE A 54 -5.55 4.44 5.88
C PHE A 54 -6.74 4.09 4.97
N GLU A 55 -6.67 4.45 3.68
CA GLU A 55 -7.74 4.15 2.71
C GLU A 55 -7.98 2.63 2.53
N GLU A 56 -6.91 1.83 2.58
CA GLU A 56 -7.00 0.39 2.30
C GLU A 56 -7.18 -0.48 3.56
N CYS A 57 -6.68 -0.02 4.72
CA CYS A 57 -6.66 -0.80 5.96
C CYS A 57 -7.58 -0.25 7.08
N GLY A 58 -8.16 0.95 6.91
CA GLY A 58 -8.93 1.66 7.94
C GLY A 58 -8.06 2.56 8.83
#